data_AF-A0AAW6BBU0-F1
#
_entry.id   AF-A0AAW6BBU0-F1
#
_cell.length_a   1.000
_cell.length_b   1.000
_cell.length_c   1.000
_cell.angle_alpha   90.00
_cell.angle_beta   90.00
_cell.angle_gamma   90.00
#
_symmetry.space_group_name_H-M   'P 1'
#
loop_
_entity.id
_entity.type
_entity.pdbx_description
1 polymer ?
#
loop_
_entity_poly.entity_id
_entity_poly.type
_entity_poly.pdbx_seq_one_letter_code
_entity_poly.pdbx_strand_id
1 'polypeptide(L)'
;MNDNTVYVIDARRYSRNGEIIEHNVHVYSSYQNIIAAFESFFKVPNKEVHMNGKNEMLQVRIFDPTNEFVTKYKFDIYEKQIDNFFPKTTEHI
;
A
#
# COMPACT_ATOMS: atom_id res chain seq x y z
N MET A 1 13.75 -17.89 -6.75
CA MET A 1 13.09 -16.78 -6.03
C MET A 1 13.02 -17.22 -4.58
N ASN A 2 13.28 -16.33 -3.61
CA ASN A 2 13.14 -16.68 -2.19
C ASN A 2 11.65 -16.79 -1.88
N ASP A 3 11.18 -18.00 -1.55
CA ASP A 3 9.76 -18.31 -1.31
C ASP A 3 9.16 -17.65 -0.04
N ASN A 4 9.94 -16.83 0.66
CA ASN A 4 9.59 -16.26 1.97
C ASN A 4 9.54 -14.72 1.99
N THR A 5 9.56 -14.05 0.84
CA THR A 5 9.37 -12.60 0.78
C THR A 5 7.89 -12.28 0.71
N VAL A 6 7.39 -11.50 1.67
CA VAL A 6 6.09 -10.84 1.57
C VAL A 6 6.26 -9.35 1.42
N TYR A 7 5.24 -8.73 0.88
CA TYR A 7 5.16 -7.29 0.70
C TYR A 7 4.02 -6.76 1.55
N VAL A 8 4.32 -5.76 2.37
CA VAL A 8 3.35 -5.12 3.26
C VAL A 8 3.04 -3.74 2.72
N ILE A 9 1.75 -3.42 2.58
CA ILE A 9 1.27 -2.09 2.24
C ILE A 9 0.56 -1.53 3.46
N ASP A 10 1.13 -0.47 4.04
CA ASP A 10 0.49 0.37 5.04
C ASP A 10 -0.21 1.54 4.34
N ALA A 11 -1.53 1.42 4.19
CA ALA A 11 -2.40 2.36 3.49
C ALA A 11 -3.07 3.32 4.47
N ARG A 12 -2.84 4.62 4.30
CA ARG A 12 -3.39 5.68 5.16
C ARG A 12 -4.12 6.72 4.33
N ARG A 13 -5.37 7.02 4.72
CA ARG A 13 -6.16 8.13 4.18
C ARG A 13 -6.18 9.28 5.16
N TYR A 14 -5.95 10.49 4.67
CA TYR A 14 -5.86 11.71 5.48
C TYR A 14 -7.05 12.64 5.21
N SER A 15 -7.55 13.27 6.28
CA SER A 15 -8.45 14.41 6.20
C SER A 15 -7.72 15.66 5.69
N ARG A 16 -8.48 16.72 5.40
CA ARG A 16 -7.93 18.03 5.01
C ARG A 16 -6.98 18.61 6.06
N ASN A 17 -7.19 18.30 7.34
CA ASN A 17 -6.39 18.80 8.45
C ASN A 17 -5.13 17.95 8.69
N GLY A 18 -4.89 16.92 7.87
CA GLY A 18 -3.75 16.02 8.00
C GLY A 18 -3.94 14.89 9.02
N GLU A 19 -5.15 14.74 9.58
CA GLU A 19 -5.46 13.62 10.49
C GLU A 19 -5.71 12.34 9.69
N ILE A 20 -5.29 11.20 10.24
CA ILE A 20 -5.58 9.89 9.63
C ILE A 20 -7.04 9.54 9.93
N ILE A 21 -7.84 9.37 8.87
CA ILE A 21 -9.26 9.01 8.97
C ILE A 21 -9.53 7.56 8.54
N GLU A 22 -8.55 6.90 7.93
CA GLU A 22 -8.59 5.48 7.59
C GLU A 22 -7.17 4.92 7.57
N HIS A 23 -6.98 3.74 8.15
CA HIS A 23 -5.70 3.03 8.19
C HIS A 23 -5.95 1.54 7.96
N ASN A 24 -5.37 1.01 6.89
CA ASN A 24 -5.49 -0.39 6.50
C ASN A 24 -4.10 -0.97 6.19
N VAL A 25 -3.86 -2.21 6.61
CA VAL A 25 -2.63 -2.93 6.31
C VAL A 25 -2.95 -4.15 5.47
N HIS A 26 -2.28 -4.27 4.32
CA HIS A 26 -2.44 -5.38 3.40
C HIS A 26 -1.10 -6.11 3.22
N VAL A 27 -1.15 -7.44 3.11
CA VAL A 27 0.03 -8.29 2.92
C VAL A 27 -0.13 -9.11 1.65
N TYR A 28 0.89 -9.09 0.80
CA TYR A 28 0.90 -9.78 -0.49
C TYR A 28 2.13 -10.69 -0.59
N SER A 29 1.96 -11.87 -1.19
CA SER A 29 3.06 -12.80 -1.45
C SER A 29 3.85 -12.48 -2.73
N SER A 30 3.40 -11.49 -3.53
CA SER A 30 4.08 -11.10 -4.77
C SER A 30 3.94 -9.60 -5.06
N TYR A 31 4.96 -9.03 -5.68
CA TYR A 31 4.98 -7.62 -6.10
C TYR A 31 3.95 -7.31 -7.20
N GLN A 32 3.62 -8.27 -8.08
CA GLN A 32 2.58 -8.06 -9.10
C GLN A 32 1.19 -7.86 -8.48
N ASN A 33 0.89 -8.55 -7.37
CA ASN A 33 -0.38 -8.38 -6.66
C ASN A 33 -0.51 -7.00 -6.01
N ILE A 34 0.61 -6.38 -5.63
CA ILE A 34 0.63 -4.98 -5.16
C ILE A 34 0.23 -4.03 -6.28
N ILE A 35 0.80 -4.19 -7.48
CA ILE A 35 0.49 -3.32 -8.63
C ILE A 35 -1.00 -3.40 -8.96
N ALA A 36 -1.56 -4.61 -8.94
CA ALA A 36 -3.00 -4.82 -9.16
C ALA A 36 -3.87 -4.13 -8.10
N ALA A 37 -3.46 -4.15 -6.82
CA ALA A 37 -4.17 -3.46 -5.74
C ALA A 37 -4.21 -1.93 -5.93
N PHE A 38 -3.21 -1.35 -6.62
CA PHE A 38 -3.15 0.07 -6.91
C PHE A 38 -3.88 0.49 -8.20
N GLU A 39 -4.29 -0.46 -9.05
CA GLU A 39 -4.89 -0.17 -10.36
C GLU A 39 -6.15 0.70 -10.26
N SER A 40 -6.94 0.51 -9.19
CA SER A 40 -8.14 1.31 -8.90
C SER A 40 -7.79 2.80 -8.72
N PHE A 41 -6.73 3.12 -7.97
CA PHE A 41 -6.24 4.48 -7.79
C PHE A 41 -5.71 5.06 -9.10
N PHE A 42 -5.09 4.24 -9.96
CA PHE A 42 -4.62 4.68 -11.27
C PHE A 42 -5.76 5.01 -12.25
N LYS A 43 -6.96 4.49 -12.03
CA LYS A 43 -8.14 4.75 -12.87
C LYS A 43 -8.92 6.00 -12.45
N VAL A 44 -8.66 6.56 -11.27
CA VAL A 44 -9.34 7.77 -10.80
C VAL A 44 -8.92 8.99 -11.66
N PRO A 45 -9.88 9.78 -12.20
CA PRO A 45 -9.57 11.03 -12.88
C PRO A 45 -9.09 12.10 -11.89
N ASN A 46 -8.32 13.09 -12.36
CA ASN A 46 -7.85 14.21 -11.51
C ASN A 46 -7.06 13.74 -10.27
N LYS A 47 -5.93 13.06 -10.54
CA LYS A 47 -5.02 12.57 -9.51
C LYS A 47 -3.59 13.04 -9.74
N GLU A 48 -2.86 13.24 -8.66
CA GLU A 48 -1.40 13.35 -8.65
C GLU A 48 -0.83 12.10 -7.97
N VAL A 49 0.18 11.50 -8.60
CA VAL A 49 0.88 10.34 -8.06
C VAL A 49 2.33 10.73 -7.83
N HIS A 50 2.80 10.55 -6.59
CA HIS A 50 4.20 10.72 -6.23
C HIS A 50 4.76 9.38 -5.77
N MET A 51 5.89 8.99 -6.33
CA MET A 51 6.63 7.81 -5.91
C MET A 51 8.02 8.27 -5.45
N ASN A 52 8.52 7.67 -4.37
CA ASN A 52 9.93 7.83 -4.05
C ASN A 52 10.79 7.06 -5.08
N GLY A 53 12.07 7.43 -5.24
CA GLY A 53 12.96 6.82 -6.24
C GLY A 53 13.24 5.32 -6.06
N LYS A 54 12.69 4.70 -5.01
CA LYS A 54 12.78 3.27 -4.70
C LYS A 54 11.44 2.54 -4.78
N ASN A 55 10.35 3.23 -5.14
CA ASN A 55 8.97 2.70 -5.17
C ASN A 55 8.47 2.14 -3.82
N GLU A 56 9.11 2.50 -2.70
CA GLU A 56 8.76 2.09 -1.34
C GLU A 56 7.64 2.97 -0.76
N MET A 57 7.37 4.13 -1.38
CA MET A 57 6.33 5.03 -0.92
C MET A 57 5.58 5.60 -2.12
N LEU A 58 4.27 5.34 -2.14
CA LEU A 58 3.33 5.85 -3.12
C LEU A 58 2.38 6.82 -2.42
N GLN A 59 2.33 8.06 -2.90
CA GLN A 59 1.36 9.05 -2.45
C GLN A 59 0.42 9.38 -3.60
N VAL A 60 -0.88 9.18 -3.37
CA VAL A 60 -1.92 9.53 -4.34
C VAL A 60 -2.74 10.68 -3.77
N ARG A 61 -2.80 11.79 -4.49
CA ARG A 61 -3.71 12.90 -4.20
C ARG A 61 -4.81 12.88 -5.24
N ILE A 62 -6.06 12.80 -4.79
CA ILE A 62 -7.22 12.99 -5.65
C ILE A 62 -7.71 14.41 -5.40
N PHE A 63 -7.95 15.15 -6.47
CA PHE A 63 -8.41 16.54 -6.41
C PHE A 63 -9.68 16.72 -7.24
N ASP A 64 -10.55 17.60 -6.76
CA ASP A 64 -11.73 18.06 -7.50
C ASP A 64 -11.33 19.38 -8.14
N PRO A 65 -11.44 19.55 -9.46
CA PRO A 65 -11.09 20.81 -10.12
C PRO A 65 -11.93 22.01 -9.63
N THR A 66 -13.01 21.78 -8.88
CA THR A 66 -13.84 22.82 -8.24
C THR A 66 -13.54 23.03 -6.75
N ASN A 67 -12.66 22.23 -6.13
CA ASN A 67 -12.42 22.22 -4.68
C ASN A 67 -10.94 21.90 -4.33
N GLU A 68 -10.26 22.78 -3.58
CA GLU A 68 -8.80 22.75 -3.38
C GLU A 68 -8.22 21.51 -2.64
N PHE A 69 -9.05 20.66 -2.01
CA PHE A 69 -8.59 19.41 -1.40
C PHE A 69 -9.71 18.38 -1.31
N VAL A 70 -9.50 17.19 -1.87
CA VAL A 70 -10.50 16.11 -1.79
C VAL A 70 -10.01 14.96 -0.93
N THR A 71 -8.89 14.31 -1.26
CA THR A 71 -8.36 13.23 -0.41
C THR A 71 -6.89 12.94 -0.70
N LYS A 72 -6.10 12.73 0.37
CA LYS A 72 -4.72 12.26 0.30
C LYS A 72 -4.62 10.83 0.79
N TYR A 73 -4.01 9.96 -0.01
CA TYR A 73 -3.60 8.62 0.35
C TYR A 73 -2.08 8.55 0.43
N LYS A 74 -1.56 7.88 1.45
CA LYS A 74 -0.15 7.50 1.54
C LYS A 74 -0.08 5.99 1.72
N PHE A 75 0.71 5.35 0.89
CA PHE A 75 0.98 3.93 0.93
C PHE A 75 2.47 3.75 1.15
N ASP A 76 2.84 3.16 2.28
CA ASP A 76 4.21 2.73 2.51
C ASP A 76 4.30 1.23 2.20
N ILE A 77 5.22 0.88 1.32
CA ILE A 77 5.40 -0.45 0.75
C ILE A 77 6.73 -0.97 1.27
N TYR A 78 6.67 -2.09 2.00
CA TYR A 78 7.84 -2.70 2.62
C TYR A 78 7.99 -4.13 2.12
N GLU A 79 9.20 -4.50 1.72
CA GLU A 79 9.57 -5.91 1.58
C GLU A 79 9.93 -6.45 2.97
N LYS A 80 9.34 -7.58 3.34
CA LYS A 80 9.66 -8.28 4.58
C LYS A 80 9.98 -9.74 4.26
N GLN A 81 11.18 -10.16 4.62
CA GLN A 81 11.48 -11.59 4.68
C GLN A 81 10.85 -12.17 5.94
N ILE A 82 10.10 -13.25 5.78
CA ILE A 82 9.56 -14.00 6.90
C ILE A 82 10.49 -15.18 7.15
N ASP A 83 11.24 -15.12 8.24
CA ASP A 83 11.96 -16.28 8.74
C ASP A 83 10.94 -17.26 9.33
N ASN A 84 10.67 -18.35 8.60
CA ASN A 84 9.75 -19.45 8.94
C ASN A 84 8.26 -19.04 9.03
N PHE A 85 7.55 -19.15 7.91
CA PHE A 85 6.08 -19.05 7.89
C PHE A 85 5.38 -20.22 8.62
N PHE A 86 6.08 -21.33 8.82
CA PHE A 86 5.59 -22.49 9.56
C PHE A 86 6.17 -22.50 10.98
N PRO A 87 5.35 -22.45 12.04
CA PRO A 87 5.84 -22.85 13.35
C PRO A 87 6.33 -24.30 13.24
N LYS A 88 7.55 -24.58 13.71
CA LYS A 88 8.19 -25.92 13.68
C LYS A 88 7.46 -27.00 14.49
N THR A 89 6.22 -26.75 14.91
CA THR A 89 5.45 -27.59 15.83
C THR A 89 4.08 -27.99 15.28
N THR A 90 3.84 -27.90 13.98
CA THR A 90 2.71 -28.65 13.40
C THR A 90 3.14 -30.11 13.29
N GLU A 91 3.16 -30.81 14.42
CA GLU A 91 3.00 -32.25 14.42
C GLU A 91 1.67 -32.56 13.72
N HIS A 92 1.75 -33.25 12.59
CA HIS A 92 0.59 -33.90 12.02
C HIS A 92 0.19 -35.02 13.00
N ILE A 93 -0.89 -34.80 13.77
CA ILE A 93 -1.62 -35.86 14.47
C ILE A 93 -2.57 -36.52 13.47
#